data_AF-A0A6I3FQD1-F1
#
_entry.id   AF-A0A6I3FQD1-F1
#
_cell.length_a   1.000
_cell.length_b   1.000
_cell.length_c   1.000
_cell.angle_alpha   90.00
_cell.angle_beta   90.00
_cell.angle_gamma   90.00
#
_symmetry.space_group_name_H-M   'P 1'
#
loop_
_entity.id
_entity.type
_entity.pdbx_description
1 polymer ?
#
loop_
_entity_poly.entity_id
_entity_poly.type
_entity_poly.pdbx_seq_one_letter_code
_entity_poly.pdbx_strand_id
1 'polypeptide(L)'
;MITCQNRAVQSPLDDLIKLLDLEVIEVNIFRGVSPDESRQRVFGGQVAGQALIAASRTVDDKSRHVHSLHAYFLRPGDPTVPILYEVDRIRDGKS
;
A
#
# COMPACT_ATOMS: atom_id res chain seq x y z
N MET A 1 28.65 -5.64 -28.55
CA MET A 1 28.22 -6.16 -27.24
C MET A 1 27.40 -5.08 -26.55
N ILE A 2 26.10 -5.02 -26.84
CA ILE A 2 25.14 -4.25 -26.05
C ILE A 2 24.08 -5.27 -25.68
N THR A 3 24.07 -5.68 -24.41
CA THR A 3 23.06 -6.56 -23.87
C THR A 3 21.73 -5.80 -23.88
N CYS A 4 20.83 -6.13 -24.82
CA CYS A 4 19.40 -5.93 -24.61
C CYS A 4 19.03 -6.72 -23.36
N GLN A 5 18.98 -6.06 -22.21
CA GLN A 5 18.43 -6.69 -21.01
C GLN A 5 16.95 -6.94 -21.29
N ASN A 6 16.64 -8.23 -21.32
CA ASN A 6 15.33 -8.82 -21.39
C ASN A 6 14.48 -8.34 -20.20
N ARG A 7 13.90 -7.14 -20.27
CA ARG A 7 12.77 -6.75 -19.42
C ARG A 7 11.59 -7.60 -19.89
N ALA A 8 11.43 -8.77 -19.28
CA ALA A 8 10.14 -9.46 -19.32
C ALA A 8 9.07 -8.41 -18.97
N VAL A 9 8.16 -8.16 -19.91
CA VAL A 9 7.08 -7.19 -19.77
C VAL A 9 6.20 -7.66 -18.61
N GLN A 10 6.50 -7.19 -17.40
CA GLN A 10 5.56 -7.30 -16.28
C GLN A 10 4.37 -6.43 -16.65
N SER A 11 3.16 -6.95 -16.46
CA SER A 11 1.99 -6.15 -16.78
C SER A 11 1.89 -5.00 -15.77
N PRO A 12 1.34 -3.83 -16.15
CA PRO A 12 1.09 -2.75 -15.20
C PRO A 12 0.26 -3.20 -13.98
N LEU A 13 -0.53 -4.26 -14.15
CA LEU A 13 -1.27 -4.91 -13.08
C LEU A 13 -0.35 -5.64 -12.09
N ASP A 14 0.67 -6.35 -12.57
CA ASP A 14 1.63 -7.04 -11.71
C ASP A 14 2.42 -6.05 -10.85
N ASP A 15 2.81 -4.92 -11.44
CA ASP A 15 3.50 -3.84 -10.71
C ASP A 15 2.59 -3.23 -9.64
N LEU A 16 1.31 -3.02 -9.95
CA LEU A 16 0.33 -2.55 -8.98
C LEU A 16 0.11 -3.56 -7.84
N ILE A 17 -0.02 -4.85 -8.16
CA ILE A 17 -0.17 -5.90 -7.15
C ILE A 17 1.04 -5.92 -6.22
N LYS A 18 2.26 -5.82 -6.77
CA LYS A 18 3.49 -5.72 -5.97
C LYS A 18 3.52 -4.46 -5.10
N LEU A 19 3.08 -3.33 -5.63
CA LEU A 19 3.02 -2.07 -4.89
C LEU A 19 2.07 -2.12 -3.69
N LEU A 20 1.01 -2.93 -3.79
CA LEU A 20 0.04 -3.17 -2.71
C LEU A 20 0.49 -4.26 -1.73
N ASP A 21 1.54 -5.02 -2.05
CA ASP A 21 2.10 -6.03 -1.16
C ASP A 21 3.08 -5.41 -0.15
N LEU A 22 2.54 -4.94 0.97
CA LEU A 22 3.30 -4.21 1.98
C LEU A 22 4.28 -5.10 2.75
N GLU A 23 5.44 -4.56 3.10
CA GLU A 23 6.38 -5.19 4.04
C GLU A 23 5.80 -5.11 5.47
N VAL A 24 5.81 -6.23 6.21
CA VAL A 24 5.43 -6.24 7.63
C VAL A 24 6.66 -5.90 8.45
N ILE A 25 6.58 -4.82 9.23
CA ILE A 25 7.69 -4.37 10.09
C ILE A 25 7.49 -4.90 11.52
N GLU A 26 6.27 -4.77 12.04
CA GLU A 26 5.88 -5.23 13.38
C GLU A 26 4.36 -5.50 13.43
N VAL A 27 3.84 -5.91 14.58
CA VAL A 27 2.40 -6.05 14.83
C VAL A 27 1.72 -4.73 14.50
N ASN A 28 0.80 -4.77 13.54
CA ASN A 28 0.03 -3.63 13.04
C ASN A 28 0.86 -2.49 12.40
N ILE A 29 2.14 -2.71 12.11
CA ILE A 29 3.01 -1.72 11.45
C ILE A 29 3.51 -2.30 10.13
N PHE A 30 3.21 -1.58 9.04
CA PHE A 30 3.53 -1.98 7.66
C PHE A 30 4.29 -0.89 6.94
N ARG A 31 5.18 -1.25 6.03
CA ARG A 31 5.90 -0.32 5.16
C ARG A 31 5.46 -0.47 3.71
N GLY A 32 5.04 0.64 3.11
CA GLY A 32 4.82 0.76 1.68
C GLY A 32 5.91 1.59 1.02
N VAL A 33 6.21 1.25 -0.24
CA VAL A 33 7.06 2.05 -1.11
C VAL A 33 6.21 2.75 -2.16
N SER A 34 6.78 3.76 -2.81
CA SER A 34 6.19 4.37 -4.00
C SER A 34 6.91 3.87 -5.26
N PRO A 35 6.20 3.76 -6.40
CA PRO A 35 6.86 3.41 -7.65
C PRO A 35 7.86 4.50 -8.04
N ASP A 36 8.96 4.09 -8.68
CA ASP A 36 9.98 5.00 -9.20
C ASP A 36 9.44 5.73 -10.43
N GLU A 37 8.66 6.77 -10.17
CA GLU A 37 8.05 7.65 -11.17
C GLU A 37 8.55 9.08 -10.96
N SER A 38 8.68 9.86 -12.04
CA SER A 38 9.09 11.27 -12.00
C SER A 38 7.99 12.21 -11.47
N ARG A 39 7.23 11.77 -10.47
CA ARG A 39 6.20 12.58 -9.81
C ARG A 39 6.81 13.37 -8.67
N GLN A 40 6.34 14.60 -8.48
CA GLN A 40 6.75 15.44 -7.35
C GLN A 40 6.09 15.04 -6.03
N ARG A 41 5.01 14.23 -6.08
CA ARG A 41 4.19 13.87 -4.92
C ARG A 41 3.65 12.46 -5.08
N VAL A 42 3.48 11.77 -3.95
CA VAL A 42 2.81 10.46 -3.91
C VAL A 42 1.37 10.58 -4.38
N PHE A 43 0.92 9.59 -5.16
CA PHE A 43 -0.48 9.52 -5.60
C PHE A 43 -1.41 9.15 -4.44
N GLY A 44 -2.47 9.95 -4.22
CA GLY A 44 -3.39 9.71 -3.10
C GLY A 44 -4.08 8.34 -3.13
N GLY A 45 -4.39 7.82 -4.32
CA GLY A 45 -4.96 6.47 -4.47
C GLY A 45 -4.01 5.35 -4.04
N GLN A 46 -2.71 5.53 -4.22
CA GLN A 46 -1.70 4.58 -3.71
C GLN A 46 -1.73 4.57 -2.17
N VAL A 47 -1.69 5.74 -1.54
CA VAL A 47 -1.70 5.86 -0.07
C VAL A 47 -2.98 5.24 0.50
N ALA A 48 -4.14 5.55 -0.09
CA ALA A 48 -5.42 4.99 0.35
C ALA A 48 -5.48 3.47 0.15
N GLY A 49 -5.01 2.96 -0.99
CA GLY A 49 -4.98 1.52 -1.28
C GLY A 49 -4.06 0.75 -0.35
N GLN A 50 -2.85 1.25 -0.13
CA GLN A 50 -1.89 0.67 0.82
C GLN A 50 -2.44 0.71 2.26
N ALA A 51 -3.00 1.84 2.71
CA ALA A 51 -3.63 1.93 4.03
C ALA A 51 -4.77 0.92 4.21
N LEU A 52 -5.59 0.72 3.17
CA LEU A 52 -6.67 -0.26 3.16
C LEU A 52 -6.15 -1.70 3.29
N ILE A 53 -5.07 -2.04 2.58
CA ILE A 53 -4.42 -3.36 2.67
C ILE A 53 -3.83 -3.57 4.07
N ALA A 54 -3.13 -2.58 4.62
CA ALA A 54 -2.60 -2.63 5.98
C ALA A 54 -3.71 -2.93 7.00
N ALA A 55 -4.80 -2.17 6.97
CA ALA A 55 -5.95 -2.38 7.83
C ALA A 55 -6.62 -3.75 7.62
N SER A 56 -6.70 -4.23 6.39
CA SER A 56 -7.33 -5.53 6.09
C SER A 56 -6.49 -6.70 6.61
N ARG A 57 -5.16 -6.57 6.65
CA ARG A 57 -4.25 -7.60 7.19
C ARG A 57 -4.36 -7.77 8.70
N THR A 58 -4.85 -6.77 9.43
CA THR A 58 -5.06 -6.86 10.89
C THR A 58 -6.40 -7.45 11.29
N VAL A 59 -7.25 -7.84 10.31
CA VAL A 59 -8.54 -8.49 10.57
C VAL A 59 -8.36 -10.01 10.49
N ASP A 60 -8.61 -10.68 11.61
CA ASP A 60 -8.40 -12.12 11.76
C ASP A 60 -9.44 -12.94 10.97
N ASP A 61 -10.71 -12.51 11.02
CA ASP A 61 -11.82 -13.15 10.31
C ASP A 61 -11.80 -12.80 8.81
N LYS A 62 -11.50 -13.80 7.97
CA LYS A 62 -11.42 -13.66 6.51
C LYS A 62 -12.76 -13.43 5.82
N SER A 63 -13.88 -13.64 6.50
CA SER A 63 -15.21 -13.32 5.97
C SER A 63 -15.54 -11.82 6.06
N ARG A 64 -14.79 -11.05 6.85
CA ARG A 64 -14.97 -9.60 6.96
C ARG A 64 -14.31 -8.91 5.77
N HIS A 65 -15.13 -8.20 4.99
CA HIS A 65 -14.67 -7.38 3.88
C HIS A 65 -14.89 -5.91 4.19
N VAL A 66 -14.00 -5.07 3.65
CA VAL A 66 -14.16 -3.63 3.77
C VAL A 66 -15.41 -3.17 3.02
N HIS A 67 -16.24 -2.38 3.70
CA HIS A 67 -17.45 -1.79 3.12
C HIS A 67 -17.35 -0.28 2.93
N SER A 68 -16.42 0.39 3.62
CA SER A 68 -16.16 1.82 3.48
C SER A 68 -14.73 2.16 3.90
N LEU A 69 -14.20 3.25 3.33
CA LEU A 69 -12.93 3.86 3.69
C LEU A 69 -13.13 5.38 3.69
N HIS A 70 -12.71 6.04 4.76
CA HIS A 70 -12.65 7.49 4.84
C HIS A 70 -11.19 7.90 5.06
N ALA A 71 -10.70 8.83 4.25
CA ALA A 71 -9.30 9.26 4.30
C ALA A 71 -9.21 10.78 4.16
N TYR A 72 -8.29 11.38 4.92
CA TYR A 72 -7.93 12.79 4.81
C TYR A 72 -6.44 12.89 4.48
N PHE A 73 -6.10 13.63 3.42
CA PHE A 73 -4.72 13.85 3.01
C PHE A 73 -4.22 15.18 3.58
N LEU A 74 -3.44 15.10 4.66
CA LEU A 74 -3.01 16.29 5.40
C LEU A 74 -1.80 16.99 4.79
N ARG A 75 -0.89 16.22 4.16
CA ARG A 75 0.36 16.71 3.60
C ARG A 75 0.68 16.00 2.29
N PRO A 76 1.37 16.66 1.36
CA PRO A 76 1.91 15.99 0.18
C PRO A 76 3.00 15.00 0.59
N GLY A 77 2.92 13.76 0.14
CA GLY A 77 3.96 12.75 0.37
C GLY A 77 5.14 12.91 -0.59
N ASP A 78 6.35 12.63 -0.09
CA ASP A 78 7.57 12.50 -0.90
C ASP A 78 7.70 11.07 -1.43
N PRO A 79 7.70 10.84 -2.76
CA PRO A 79 7.77 9.49 -3.32
C PRO A 79 9.12 8.81 -3.12
N THR A 80 10.18 9.54 -2.76
CA THR A 80 11.51 8.97 -2.51
C THR A 80 11.65 8.36 -1.13
N VAL A 81 10.69 8.61 -0.23
CA VAL A 81 10.71 8.14 1.16
C VAL A 81 9.61 7.08 1.35
N PRO A 82 9.90 5.92 1.97
CA PRO A 82 8.89 4.93 2.30
C PRO A 82 7.80 5.49 3.23
N ILE A 83 6.59 4.94 3.11
CA ILE A 83 5.45 5.30 3.95
C ILE A 83 5.26 4.21 5.00
N LEU A 84 5.18 4.62 6.26
CA LEU A 84 4.81 3.73 7.36
C LEU A 84 3.30 3.81 7.61
N TYR A 85 2.65 2.65 7.66
CA TYR A 85 1.24 2.50 7.98
C TYR A 85 1.12 1.84 9.34
N GLU A 86 0.62 2.58 10.32
CA GLU A 86 0.27 2.09 11.65
C GLU A 86 -1.24 1.86 11.72
N VAL A 87 -1.65 0.69 12.19
CA VAL A 87 -3.05 0.30 12.27
C VAL A 87 -3.48 0.20 13.73
N ASP A 88 -4.42 1.06 14.12
CA ASP A 88 -5.09 0.95 15.42
C ASP A 88 -6.37 0.11 15.30
N ARG A 89 -6.51 -0.91 16.16
CA ARG A 89 -7.64 -1.86 16.17
C ARG A 89 -8.72 -1.36 17.12
N ILE A 90 -9.51 -0.40 16.65
CA ILE A 90 -10.51 0.30 17.48
C ILE A 90 -11.69 -0.57 17.96
N ARG A 91 -12.11 -1.59 17.20
CA ARG A 91 -13.28 -2.43 17.51
C ARG A 91 -13.28 -3.74 16.73
N ASP A 92 -13.44 -4.85 17.44
CA ASP A 92 -13.76 -6.18 16.89
C ASP A 92 -15.14 -6.65 17.38
N GLY A 93 -16.19 -6.17 16.71
CA GLY A 93 -17.60 -6.46 17.04
C GLY A 93 -18.23 -7.55 16.18
N LYS A 94 -19.42 -8.04 16.56
CA LYS A 94 -20.21 -9.05 15.84
C LYS A 94 -21.24 -8.46 14.85
N SER A 95 -21.06 -7.19 14.49
CA SER A 95 -22.00 -6.21 13.87
C SER A 95 -22.45 -5.17 14.89
#